data_AF-A0A2J9E1H1-F1
#
_entry.id   AF-A0A2J9E1H1-F1
#
_cell.length_a   1.000
_cell.length_b   1.000
_cell.length_c   1.000
_cell.angle_alpha   90.00
_cell.angle_beta   90.00
_cell.angle_gamma   90.00
#
_symmetry.space_group_name_H-M   'P 1'
#
loop_
_entity.id
_entity.type
_entity.pdbx_description
1 polymer ?
#
loop_
_entity_poly.entity_id
_entity_poly.type
_entity_poly.pdbx_seq_one_letter_code
_entity_poly.pdbx_strand_id
1 'polypeptide(L)'
;MGSRLALQSSQIKSKLVIPILKELNVLKAVQSLNTNNFVNFHNKLMDYLYLMLGLSSGYRPVKETFGRLEDIDIETGFYFISDKENRVHAQGRFIILPDMVKLQLQNYENYLYRNMKLFNNQHHHLGQLLQAIYESNVSIISYLEINDVDDVCFMANQNNDFITKRFKPYAHLPLNWYRHHIRSLKEIDHSLFSSNITEINDEVICSWMGHADQLGFDYYDVFSGLKRSEQAKLANHINGKLEEYGFEAVELME
;
A
#
# COMPACT_ATOMS: atom_id res chain seq x y z
N MET A 1 -9.79 -25.07 5.64
CA MET A 1 -9.90 -24.29 6.89
C MET A 1 -9.35 -22.89 6.64
N GLY A 2 -10.17 -21.84 6.81
CA GLY A 2 -9.71 -20.45 6.63
C GLY A 2 -8.75 -20.06 7.74
N SER A 3 -7.65 -19.39 7.40
CA SER A 3 -6.65 -18.99 8.39
C SER A 3 -7.27 -18.05 9.44
N ARG A 4 -6.81 -18.13 10.70
CA ARG A 4 -7.23 -17.29 11.84
C ARG A 4 -6.96 -15.77 11.66
N LEU A 5 -6.59 -15.34 10.46
CA LEU A 5 -6.19 -13.97 10.11
C LEU A 5 -7.20 -13.26 9.19
N ALA A 6 -8.28 -13.93 8.78
CA ALA A 6 -9.37 -13.29 8.04
C ALA A 6 -10.27 -12.50 9.01
N LEU A 7 -10.11 -11.19 9.04
CA LEU A 7 -10.98 -10.29 9.79
C LEU A 7 -12.31 -10.07 9.06
N GLN A 8 -13.37 -9.76 9.81
CA GLN A 8 -14.64 -9.33 9.21
C GLN A 8 -14.47 -7.91 8.64
N SER A 9 -15.11 -7.61 7.50
CA SER A 9 -15.04 -6.28 6.86
C SER A 9 -15.42 -5.15 7.83
N SER A 10 -16.43 -5.39 8.66
CA SER A 10 -16.88 -4.45 9.70
C SER A 10 -15.81 -4.17 10.77
N GLN A 11 -14.97 -5.16 11.10
CA GLN A 11 -13.86 -4.98 12.05
C GLN A 11 -12.73 -4.16 11.43
N ILE A 12 -12.38 -4.40 10.17
CA ILE A 12 -11.38 -3.62 9.45
C ILE A 12 -11.85 -2.16 9.37
N LYS A 13 -13.10 -1.94 8.97
CA LYS A 13 -13.70 -0.61 8.89
C LYS A 13 -13.66 0.13 10.22
N SER A 14 -14.23 -0.47 11.26
CA SER A 14 -14.42 0.20 12.55
C SER A 14 -13.13 0.34 13.37
N LYS A 15 -12.17 -0.58 13.24
CA LYS A 15 -10.96 -0.59 14.08
C LYS A 15 -9.72 -0.01 13.41
N LEU A 16 -9.60 -0.12 12.08
CA LEU A 16 -8.42 0.33 11.35
C LEU A 16 -8.73 1.58 10.51
N VAL A 17 -9.63 1.45 9.54
CA VAL A 17 -9.77 2.44 8.47
C VAL A 17 -10.40 3.74 8.99
N ILE A 18 -11.59 3.67 9.59
CA ILE A 18 -12.32 4.85 10.06
C ILE A 18 -11.53 5.64 11.13
N PRO A 19 -10.89 5.00 12.14
CA PRO A 19 -10.06 5.72 13.09
C PRO A 19 -8.88 6.47 12.43
N ILE A 20 -8.14 5.82 11.53
CA ILE A 20 -7.01 6.44 10.82
C ILE A 20 -7.48 7.60 9.95
N LEU A 21 -8.57 7.41 9.20
CA LEU A 21 -9.14 8.43 8.33
C LEU A 21 -9.63 9.66 9.14
N LYS A 22 -10.26 9.42 10.29
CA LYS A 22 -10.69 10.50 11.20
C LYS A 22 -9.49 11.32 11.71
N GLU A 23 -8.43 10.65 12.17
CA GLU A 23 -7.22 11.34 12.61
C GLU A 23 -6.53 12.08 11.47
N LEU A 24 -6.47 11.48 10.28
CA LEU A 24 -5.91 12.10 9.07
C LEU A 24 -6.65 13.39 8.72
N ASN A 25 -7.98 13.37 8.73
CA ASN A 25 -8.80 14.55 8.44
C ASN A 25 -8.63 15.67 9.47
N VAL A 26 -8.47 15.32 10.76
CA VAL A 26 -8.15 16.32 11.81
C VAL A 26 -6.78 16.95 11.55
N LEU A 27 -5.76 16.14 11.24
CA LEU A 27 -4.41 16.62 10.95
C LEU A 27 -4.34 17.44 9.66
N LYS A 28 -5.13 17.07 8.64
CA LYS A 28 -5.23 17.78 7.36
C LYS A 28 -5.59 19.26 7.55
N ALA A 29 -6.48 19.56 8.51
CA ALA A 29 -6.94 20.92 8.79
C ALA A 29 -5.87 21.81 9.44
N VAL A 30 -4.84 21.22 10.05
CA VAL A 30 -3.81 21.94 10.82
C VAL A 30 -2.39 21.77 10.28
N GLN A 31 -2.21 21.01 9.20
CA GLN A 31 -0.90 20.62 8.68
C GLN A 31 -0.02 21.81 8.28
N SER A 32 -0.61 22.92 7.81
CA SER A 32 0.10 24.11 7.35
C SER A 32 0.48 25.07 8.48
N LEU A 33 0.05 24.80 9.72
CA LEU A 33 0.30 25.71 10.85
C LEU A 33 1.75 25.67 11.34
N ASN A 34 2.40 24.50 11.29
CA ASN A 34 3.81 24.33 11.67
C ASN A 34 4.37 22.98 11.17
N THR A 35 5.70 22.84 11.22
CA THR A 35 6.44 21.65 10.77
C THR A 35 6.02 20.37 11.50
N ASN A 36 5.77 20.42 12.81
CA ASN A 36 5.32 19.25 13.56
C ASN A 36 3.95 18.74 13.09
N ASN A 37 3.02 19.65 12.81
CA ASN A 37 1.71 19.29 12.25
C ASN A 37 1.84 18.70 10.85
N PHE A 38 2.73 19.23 10.02
CA PHE A 38 3.04 18.66 8.71
C PHE A 38 3.58 17.23 8.82
N VAL A 39 4.58 17.01 9.67
CA VAL A 39 5.17 15.68 9.92
C VAL A 39 4.12 14.70 10.44
N ASN A 40 3.27 15.13 11.37
CA ASN A 40 2.19 14.29 11.89
C ASN A 40 1.16 13.93 10.81
N PHE A 41 0.78 14.89 9.97
CA PHE A 41 -0.11 14.65 8.83
C PHE A 41 0.52 13.67 7.83
N HIS A 42 1.75 13.92 7.38
CA HIS A 42 2.49 13.05 6.45
C HIS A 42 2.58 11.63 6.99
N ASN A 43 2.97 11.46 8.27
CA ASN A 43 3.07 10.15 8.89
C ASN A 43 1.72 9.43 9.01
N LYS A 44 0.62 10.16 9.26
CA LYS A 44 -0.71 9.56 9.27
C LYS A 44 -1.17 9.17 7.86
N LEU A 45 -0.81 9.96 6.85
CA LEU A 45 -1.01 9.61 5.44
C LEU A 45 -0.23 8.33 5.07
N MET A 46 0.99 8.17 5.57
CA MET A 46 1.77 6.94 5.40
C MET A 46 1.07 5.72 6.02
N ASP A 47 0.46 5.87 7.20
CA ASP A 47 -0.34 4.80 7.81
C ASP A 47 -1.54 4.40 6.94
N TYR A 48 -2.20 5.39 6.34
CA TYR A 48 -3.33 5.16 5.45
C TYR A 48 -2.90 4.47 4.15
N LEU A 49 -1.86 4.97 3.49
CA LEU A 49 -1.27 4.36 2.29
C LEU A 49 -0.76 2.95 2.55
N TYR A 50 -0.14 2.70 3.71
CA TYR A 50 0.33 1.37 4.10
C TYR A 50 -0.83 0.35 4.09
N LEU A 51 -1.98 0.72 4.65
CA LEU A 51 -3.15 -0.16 4.65
C LEU A 51 -3.75 -0.36 3.26
N MET A 52 -3.87 0.71 2.46
CA MET A 52 -4.37 0.64 1.09
C MET A 52 -3.48 -0.26 0.23
N LEU A 53 -2.17 -0.04 0.23
CA LEU A 53 -1.21 -0.85 -0.53
C LEU A 53 -1.16 -2.28 -0.01
N GLY A 54 -1.17 -2.50 1.30
CA GLY A 54 -1.19 -3.85 1.88
C GLY A 54 -2.39 -4.68 1.41
N LEU A 55 -3.59 -4.11 1.47
CA LEU A 55 -4.82 -4.78 1.08
C LEU A 55 -5.04 -4.87 -0.44
N SER A 56 -4.22 -4.19 -1.26
CA SER A 56 -4.38 -4.18 -2.71
C SER A 56 -3.29 -4.93 -3.49
N SER A 57 -2.12 -5.16 -2.89
CA SER A 57 -0.94 -5.60 -3.64
C SER A 57 -0.47 -7.03 -3.38
N GLY A 58 -0.87 -7.60 -2.24
CA GLY A 58 -0.36 -8.91 -1.82
C GLY A 58 1.16 -8.89 -1.56
N TYR A 59 1.74 -7.70 -1.41
CA TYR A 59 3.16 -7.48 -1.14
C TYR A 59 3.60 -8.24 0.11
N ARG A 60 4.88 -8.61 0.20
CA ARG A 60 5.42 -9.26 1.40
C ARG A 60 6.19 -8.20 2.20
N PRO A 61 5.95 -8.05 3.51
CA PRO A 61 6.74 -7.12 4.32
C PRO A 61 8.16 -7.67 4.44
N VAL A 62 9.03 -7.27 3.51
CA VAL A 62 10.46 -7.61 3.44
C VAL A 62 11.29 -6.40 3.91
N LYS A 63 12.50 -6.18 3.39
CA LYS A 63 13.37 -5.08 3.84
C LYS A 63 12.79 -3.69 3.53
N GLU A 64 12.33 -3.48 2.30
CA GLU A 64 11.66 -2.24 1.87
C GLU A 64 10.17 -2.55 1.68
N THR A 65 9.28 -1.78 2.30
CA THR A 65 7.83 -2.07 2.26
C THR A 65 7.21 -1.35 1.08
N PHE A 66 6.59 -2.10 0.17
CA PHE A 66 5.93 -1.60 -1.05
C PHE A 66 6.83 -0.92 -2.08
N GLY A 67 8.15 -0.99 -1.94
CA GLY A 67 9.08 -0.43 -2.93
C GLY A 67 8.97 1.09 -3.06
N ARG A 68 9.05 1.58 -4.30
CA ARG A 68 9.22 2.99 -4.67
C ARG A 68 8.11 3.46 -5.60
N LEU A 69 8.02 4.77 -5.83
CA LEU A 69 7.04 5.32 -6.78
C LEU A 69 7.29 4.81 -8.21
N GLU A 70 8.55 4.69 -8.64
CA GLU A 70 8.94 4.19 -9.98
C GLU A 70 8.52 2.74 -10.26
N ASP A 71 8.25 1.94 -9.22
CA ASP A 71 7.73 0.58 -9.37
C ASP A 71 6.26 0.58 -9.84
N ILE A 72 5.57 1.72 -9.73
CA ILE A 72 4.15 1.89 -10.03
C ILE A 72 3.98 2.87 -11.19
N ASP A 73 3.43 2.39 -12.30
CA ASP A 73 2.82 3.27 -13.28
C ASP A 73 1.46 3.75 -12.73
N ILE A 74 1.46 4.95 -12.16
CA ILE A 74 0.29 5.55 -11.51
C ILE A 74 -0.84 5.86 -12.51
N GLU A 75 -0.54 6.06 -13.80
CA GLU A 75 -1.59 6.33 -14.80
C GLU A 75 -2.41 5.08 -15.09
N THR A 76 -1.73 3.95 -15.27
CA THR A 76 -2.38 2.67 -15.62
C THR A 76 -2.72 1.82 -14.40
N GLY A 77 -2.07 2.06 -13.25
CA GLY A 77 -2.13 1.23 -12.06
C GLY A 77 -1.28 -0.03 -12.13
N PHE A 78 -0.42 -0.19 -13.16
CA PHE A 78 0.52 -1.31 -13.21
C PHE A 78 1.55 -1.16 -12.10
N TYR A 79 1.74 -2.22 -11.33
CA TYR A 79 2.68 -2.23 -10.22
C TYR A 79 3.59 -3.45 -10.33
N PHE A 80 4.89 -3.18 -10.45
CA PHE A 80 5.94 -4.19 -10.38
C PHE A 80 6.35 -4.46 -8.93
N ILE A 81 6.36 -5.72 -8.55
CA ILE A 81 6.78 -6.17 -7.21
C ILE A 81 7.95 -7.13 -7.36
N SER A 82 9.12 -6.73 -6.85
CA SER A 82 10.27 -7.61 -6.74
C SER A 82 10.10 -8.56 -5.55
N ASP A 83 9.92 -9.86 -5.81
CA ASP A 83 9.67 -10.85 -4.76
C ASP A 83 10.95 -11.43 -4.14
N LYS A 84 12.10 -11.30 -4.82
CA LYS A 84 13.39 -11.87 -4.41
C LYS A 84 14.56 -11.01 -4.87
N GLU A 85 15.10 -10.20 -3.97
CA GLU A 85 16.30 -9.37 -4.23
C GLU A 85 17.62 -10.17 -4.37
N ASN A 86 17.63 -11.47 -4.07
CA ASN A 86 18.86 -12.27 -3.87
C ASN A 86 19.26 -13.25 -5.00
N ARG A 87 18.74 -13.14 -6.23
CA ARG A 87 19.18 -14.01 -7.34
C ARG A 87 19.50 -13.21 -8.61
N VAL A 88 20.47 -13.71 -9.37
CA VAL A 88 21.09 -13.16 -10.61
C VAL A 88 20.09 -12.87 -11.74
N HIS A 89 18.83 -13.29 -11.59
CA HIS A 89 17.74 -12.94 -12.49
C HIS A 89 16.60 -12.37 -11.65
N ALA A 90 16.24 -11.11 -11.91
CA ALA A 90 15.14 -10.43 -11.23
C ALA A 90 13.84 -11.22 -11.43
N GLN A 91 13.41 -11.94 -10.40
CA GLN A 91 12.07 -12.54 -10.34
C GLN A 91 11.16 -11.54 -9.62
N GLY A 92 10.28 -10.92 -10.38
CA GLY A 92 9.22 -10.06 -9.89
C GLY A 92 7.91 -10.36 -10.57
N ARG A 93 6.84 -9.73 -10.12
CA ARG A 93 5.51 -9.87 -10.69
C ARG A 93 4.92 -8.50 -11.00
N PHE A 94 4.08 -8.47 -12.03
CA PHE A 94 3.21 -7.34 -12.28
C PHE A 94 1.81 -7.64 -11.77
N ILE A 95 1.22 -6.68 -11.07
CA ILE A 95 -0.19 -6.66 -10.71
C ILE A 95 -0.83 -5.37 -11.21
N ILE A 96 -2.16 -5.30 -11.12
CA ILE A 96 -2.93 -4.08 -11.38
C ILE A 96 -3.49 -3.61 -10.04
N LEU A 97 -3.27 -2.35 -9.69
CA LEU A 97 -3.82 -1.72 -8.51
C LEU A 97 -5.30 -1.35 -8.73
N PRO A 98 -6.14 -1.44 -7.68
CA PRO A 98 -7.51 -0.92 -7.70
C PRO A 98 -7.57 0.57 -8.04
N ASP A 99 -8.61 1.00 -8.73
CA ASP A 99 -8.78 2.41 -9.16
C ASP A 99 -8.76 3.40 -7.98
N MET A 100 -9.31 3.04 -6.82
CA MET A 100 -9.24 3.89 -5.63
C MET A 100 -7.81 4.08 -5.12
N VAL A 101 -6.99 3.04 -5.17
CA VAL A 101 -5.57 3.12 -4.76
C VAL A 101 -4.79 3.97 -5.76
N LYS A 102 -5.04 3.76 -7.06
CA LYS A 102 -4.47 4.58 -8.13
C LYS A 102 -4.78 6.07 -7.92
N LEU A 103 -6.04 6.41 -7.67
CA LEU A 103 -6.46 7.79 -7.40
C LEU A 103 -5.77 8.36 -6.14
N GLN A 104 -5.65 7.57 -5.07
CA GLN A 104 -4.93 8.00 -3.87
C GLN A 104 -3.44 8.24 -4.13
N LEU A 105 -2.80 7.42 -4.98
CA LEU A 105 -1.40 7.60 -5.37
C LEU A 105 -1.21 8.84 -6.24
N GLN A 106 -2.14 9.14 -7.15
CA GLN A 106 -2.15 10.41 -7.90
C GLN A 106 -2.25 11.61 -6.97
N ASN A 107 -3.13 11.56 -5.97
CA ASN A 107 -3.23 12.60 -4.95
C ASN A 107 -1.93 12.73 -4.15
N TYR A 108 -1.28 11.62 -3.83
CA TYR A 108 -0.02 11.59 -3.08
C TYR A 108 1.14 12.16 -3.89
N GLU A 109 1.28 11.80 -5.16
CA GLU A 109 2.29 12.35 -6.06
C GLU A 109 2.16 13.87 -6.19
N ASN A 110 0.93 14.37 -6.37
CA ASN A 110 0.64 15.80 -6.39
C ASN A 110 0.98 16.48 -5.06
N TYR A 111 0.65 15.85 -3.93
CA TYR A 111 1.02 16.32 -2.60
C TYR A 111 2.54 16.45 -2.44
N LEU A 112 3.31 15.43 -2.85
CA LEU A 112 4.77 15.45 -2.80
C LEU A 112 5.32 16.59 -3.66
N TYR A 113 4.87 16.69 -4.92
CA TYR A 113 5.33 17.70 -5.87
C TYR A 113 5.10 19.13 -5.38
N ARG A 114 3.92 19.41 -4.84
CA ARG A 114 3.57 20.75 -4.34
C ARG A 114 4.39 21.11 -3.12
N ASN A 115 4.46 20.20 -2.14
CA ASN A 115 5.13 20.48 -0.88
C ASN A 115 6.67 20.49 -1.04
N MET A 116 7.26 19.62 -1.87
CA MET A 116 8.69 19.69 -2.14
C MET A 116 9.06 21.05 -2.76
N LYS A 117 8.24 21.57 -3.69
CA LYS A 117 8.47 22.90 -4.29
C LYS A 117 8.35 24.02 -3.25
N LEU A 118 7.31 23.98 -2.43
CA LEU A 118 7.08 24.97 -1.38
C LEU A 118 8.27 25.04 -0.40
N PHE A 119 8.68 23.89 0.14
CA PHE A 119 9.74 23.84 1.15
C PHE A 119 11.14 24.06 0.55
N ASN A 120 11.40 23.63 -0.69
CA ASN A 120 12.65 23.96 -1.37
C ASN A 120 12.80 25.46 -1.60
N ASN A 121 11.72 26.16 -1.97
CA ASN A 121 11.73 27.62 -2.10
C ASN A 121 11.97 28.34 -0.77
N GLN A 122 11.62 27.71 0.34
CA GLN A 122 11.89 28.20 1.70
C GLN A 122 13.26 27.77 2.23
N HIS A 123 14.08 27.10 1.42
CA HIS A 123 15.36 26.50 1.82
C HIS A 123 15.25 25.56 3.03
N HIS A 124 14.11 24.89 3.18
CA HIS A 124 13.83 23.99 4.29
C HIS A 124 14.20 22.54 3.91
N HIS A 125 14.93 21.82 4.77
CA HIS A 125 15.45 20.47 4.49
C HIS A 125 14.33 19.46 4.12
N LEU A 126 13.16 19.59 4.75
CA LEU A 126 11.93 18.89 4.36
C LEU A 126 11.65 18.83 2.84
N GLY A 127 11.94 19.90 2.09
CA GLY A 127 11.76 19.89 0.63
C GLY A 127 12.60 18.83 -0.07
N GLN A 128 13.83 18.62 0.38
CA GLN A 128 14.75 17.59 -0.14
C GLN A 128 14.27 16.18 0.21
N LEU A 129 13.70 15.98 1.40
CA LEU A 129 13.14 14.68 1.81
C LEU A 129 11.94 14.31 0.94
N LEU A 130 11.02 15.25 0.72
CA LEU A 130 9.85 15.02 -0.13
C LEU A 130 10.26 14.80 -1.60
N GLN A 131 11.27 15.53 -2.08
CA GLN A 131 11.85 15.32 -3.39
C GLN A 131 12.47 13.93 -3.52
N ALA A 132 13.18 13.45 -2.49
CA ALA A 132 13.75 12.10 -2.51
C ALA A 132 12.67 11.00 -2.64
N ILE A 133 11.49 11.20 -2.04
CA ILE A 133 10.37 10.28 -2.24
C ILE A 133 9.82 10.42 -3.67
N TYR A 134 9.54 11.65 -4.12
CA TYR A 134 8.98 11.95 -5.44
C TYR A 134 9.83 11.40 -6.58
N GLU A 135 11.15 11.53 -6.48
CA GLU A 135 12.12 11.04 -7.47
C GLU A 135 12.47 9.55 -7.28
N SER A 136 11.75 8.83 -6.42
CA SER A 136 11.97 7.40 -6.15
C SER A 136 13.37 7.05 -5.61
N ASN A 137 14.05 7.99 -4.98
CA ASN A 137 15.33 7.72 -4.31
C ASN A 137 15.16 6.93 -3.00
N VAL A 138 13.97 7.00 -2.40
CA VAL A 138 13.58 6.27 -1.19
C VAL A 138 12.21 5.60 -1.38
N SER A 139 11.82 4.76 -0.41
CA SER A 139 10.55 4.02 -0.44
C SER A 139 9.33 4.94 -0.45
N ILE A 140 8.25 4.47 -1.08
CA ILE A 140 6.95 5.15 -1.10
C ILE A 140 6.35 5.34 0.29
N ILE A 141 6.59 4.40 1.21
CA ILE A 141 6.21 4.55 2.62
C ILE A 141 7.44 5.04 3.38
N SER A 142 7.58 6.36 3.44
CA SER A 142 8.69 7.02 4.14
C SER A 142 8.17 7.89 5.28
N TYR A 143 8.40 7.46 6.52
CA TYR A 143 8.05 8.22 7.72
C TYR A 143 9.11 9.28 8.06
N LEU A 144 8.65 10.39 8.61
CA LEU A 144 9.46 11.54 9.01
C LEU A 144 9.50 11.67 10.54
N GLU A 145 10.57 12.26 11.06
CA GLU A 145 10.70 12.66 12.46
C GLU A 145 11.38 14.02 12.58
N ILE A 146 11.18 14.68 13.72
CA ILE A 146 11.92 15.89 14.10
C ILE A 146 12.98 15.44 15.11
N ASN A 147 14.24 15.72 14.82
CA ASN A 147 15.36 15.34 15.66
C ASN A 147 15.56 16.34 16.83
N ASP A 148 16.55 16.06 17.68
CA ASP A 148 16.83 16.88 18.88
C ASP A 148 17.29 18.32 18.57
N VAL A 149 17.60 18.63 17.31
CA VAL A 149 18.00 19.99 16.86
C VAL A 149 16.89 20.67 16.05
N ASP A 150 15.63 20.22 16.21
CA ASP A 150 14.44 20.73 15.52
C ASP A 150 14.47 20.63 13.98
N ASP A 151 15.31 19.76 13.43
CA ASP A 151 15.38 19.48 11.99
C ASP A 151 14.59 18.21 11.63
N VAL A 152 14.00 18.21 10.44
CA VAL A 152 13.18 17.08 9.96
C VAL A 152 14.09 16.09 9.25
N CYS A 153 13.99 14.81 9.56
CA CYS A 153 14.70 13.76 8.84
C CYS A 153 13.81 12.53 8.58
N PHE A 154 14.26 11.60 7.74
CA PHE A 154 13.64 10.29 7.66
C PHE A 154 13.85 9.53 8.96
N MET A 155 12.81 8.82 9.39
CA MET A 155 12.94 7.97 10.57
C MET A 155 13.91 6.82 10.30
N ALA A 156 14.94 6.69 11.15
CA ALA A 156 16.09 5.81 10.88
C ALA A 156 15.77 4.30 10.86
N ASN A 157 14.72 3.85 11.57
CA ASN A 157 14.41 2.43 11.77
C ASN A 157 12.95 2.09 11.41
N GLN A 158 12.60 2.18 10.12
CA GLN A 158 11.26 1.84 9.61
C GLN A 158 11.10 0.31 9.37
N ASN A 159 11.51 -0.49 10.35
CA ASN A 159 11.46 -1.95 10.28
C ASN A 159 10.09 -2.52 10.65
N ASN A 160 9.98 -3.85 10.58
CA ASN A 160 8.78 -4.59 10.96
C ASN A 160 8.26 -4.27 12.38
N ASP A 161 9.15 -4.11 13.36
CA ASP A 161 8.77 -3.79 14.74
C ASP A 161 8.21 -2.37 14.85
N PHE A 162 8.77 -1.43 14.09
CA PHE A 162 8.27 -0.07 14.01
C PHE A 162 6.84 -0.04 13.47
N ILE A 163 6.60 -0.67 12.32
CA ILE A 163 5.25 -0.76 11.72
C ILE A 163 4.27 -1.45 12.69
N THR A 164 4.69 -2.55 13.34
CA THR A 164 3.86 -3.25 14.32
C THR A 164 3.47 -2.33 15.48
N LYS A 165 4.40 -1.52 16.00
CA LYS A 165 4.12 -0.54 17.06
C LYS A 165 3.14 0.54 16.61
N ARG A 166 3.26 1.04 15.36
CA ARG A 166 2.36 2.06 14.81
C ARG A 166 0.91 1.60 14.74
N PHE A 167 0.67 0.35 14.33
CA PHE A 167 -0.69 -0.19 14.18
C PHE A 167 -1.25 -0.83 15.46
N LYS A 168 -0.43 -1.10 16.46
CA LYS A 168 -0.82 -1.69 17.75
C LYS A 168 -2.02 -1.00 18.45
N PRO A 169 -2.15 0.35 18.45
CA PRO A 169 -3.31 1.03 19.04
C PRO A 169 -4.64 0.67 18.37
N TYR A 170 -4.61 0.31 17.08
CA TYR A 170 -5.79 -0.03 16.28
C TYR A 170 -6.09 -1.54 16.31
N ALA A 171 -5.06 -2.35 16.06
CA ALA A 171 -5.17 -3.81 16.06
C ALA A 171 -3.84 -4.52 16.32
N HIS A 172 -3.89 -5.64 17.04
CA HIS A 172 -2.74 -6.52 17.24
C HIS A 172 -2.71 -7.60 16.15
N LEU A 173 -2.16 -7.26 14.97
CA LEU A 173 -2.13 -8.13 13.80
C LEU A 173 -0.69 -8.39 13.33
N PRO A 174 -0.36 -9.59 12.84
CA PRO A 174 0.95 -9.87 12.25
C PRO A 174 1.11 -9.08 10.95
N LEU A 175 2.32 -8.64 10.59
CA LEU A 175 2.51 -7.74 9.43
C LEU A 175 2.03 -8.28 8.08
N ASN A 176 1.96 -9.60 7.91
CA ASN A 176 1.44 -10.22 6.70
C ASN A 176 -0.08 -10.45 6.72
N TRP A 177 -0.81 -9.91 7.72
CA TRP A 177 -2.24 -10.13 7.90
C TRP A 177 -3.05 -9.73 6.68
N TYR A 178 -2.73 -8.59 6.04
CA TYR A 178 -3.48 -8.09 4.88
C TYR A 178 -3.44 -9.09 3.72
N ARG A 179 -2.28 -9.72 3.48
CA ARG A 179 -2.10 -10.72 2.43
C ARG A 179 -2.90 -11.97 2.73
N HIS A 180 -2.90 -12.42 3.99
CA HIS A 180 -3.72 -13.56 4.42
C HIS A 180 -5.21 -13.25 4.39
N HIS A 181 -5.60 -12.02 4.73
CA HIS A 181 -6.97 -11.56 4.73
C HIS A 181 -7.54 -11.55 3.32
N ILE A 182 -6.90 -10.86 2.36
CA ILE A 182 -7.34 -10.82 0.96
C ILE A 182 -7.40 -12.23 0.37
N ARG A 183 -6.37 -13.05 0.59
CA ARG A 183 -6.37 -14.47 0.20
C ARG A 183 -7.58 -15.24 0.73
N SER A 184 -7.99 -14.92 1.96
CA SER A 184 -9.06 -15.61 2.69
C SER A 184 -10.42 -14.92 2.54
N LEU A 185 -10.58 -13.94 1.64
CA LEU A 185 -11.87 -13.28 1.44
C LEU A 185 -12.92 -14.32 1.09
N LYS A 186 -13.93 -14.38 1.95
CA LYS A 186 -15.04 -15.31 1.91
C LYS A 186 -16.33 -14.51 1.82
N GLU A 187 -16.76 -14.18 0.62
CA GLU A 187 -18.17 -13.86 0.43
C GLU A 187 -18.82 -14.96 -0.39
N ILE A 188 -19.91 -15.48 0.19
CA ILE A 188 -20.72 -16.63 -0.25
C ILE A 188 -19.93 -17.95 -0.16
N ASP A 189 -19.81 -18.50 1.05
CA ASP A 189 -19.32 -19.86 1.37
C ASP A 189 -17.95 -20.30 0.80
N HIS A 190 -17.21 -19.38 0.19
CA HIS A 190 -16.07 -19.71 -0.63
C HIS A 190 -14.94 -18.68 -0.42
N SER A 191 -13.72 -19.13 -0.05
CA SER A 191 -12.51 -18.31 -0.26
C SER A 191 -12.39 -17.93 -1.74
N LEU A 192 -11.60 -16.89 -2.08
CA LEU A 192 -11.18 -16.62 -3.47
C LEU A 192 -10.69 -17.87 -4.24
N PHE A 193 -10.30 -18.94 -3.54
CA PHE A 193 -9.86 -20.26 -4.05
C PHE A 193 -10.94 -21.36 -4.06
N SER A 194 -12.23 -21.06 -3.96
CA SER A 194 -13.27 -22.11 -3.96
C SER A 194 -14.14 -22.05 -5.20
N SER A 195 -14.22 -23.22 -5.79
CA SER A 195 -14.33 -23.52 -7.21
C SER A 195 -15.69 -23.26 -7.85
N ASN A 196 -16.64 -22.61 -7.19
CA ASN A 196 -18.04 -22.73 -7.63
C ASN A 196 -18.69 -21.43 -8.13
N ILE A 197 -18.20 -20.22 -7.84
CA ILE A 197 -18.87 -18.98 -8.31
C ILE A 197 -17.90 -17.78 -8.53
N THR A 198 -16.61 -17.98 -8.75
CA THR A 198 -15.72 -16.87 -9.15
C THR A 198 -15.35 -16.97 -10.62
N GLU A 199 -15.69 -15.94 -11.40
CA GLU A 199 -15.17 -15.74 -12.76
C GLU A 199 -13.64 -15.56 -12.79
N ILE A 200 -12.99 -15.45 -11.63
CA ILE A 200 -11.56 -15.23 -11.48
C ILE A 200 -10.88 -16.59 -11.24
N ASN A 201 -10.00 -16.96 -12.18
CA ASN A 201 -9.18 -18.17 -12.12
C ASN A 201 -8.23 -18.13 -10.90
N ASP A 202 -8.13 -19.23 -10.15
CA ASP A 202 -7.21 -19.42 -9.02
C ASP A 202 -5.75 -19.06 -9.34
N GLU A 203 -5.33 -19.29 -10.59
CA GLU A 203 -4.00 -18.95 -11.08
C GLU A 203 -3.76 -17.43 -11.09
N VAL A 204 -4.80 -16.61 -11.30
CA VAL A 204 -4.73 -15.14 -11.21
C VAL A 204 -4.41 -14.74 -9.77
N ILE A 205 -5.05 -15.37 -8.78
CA ILE A 205 -4.81 -15.08 -7.37
C ILE A 205 -3.42 -15.56 -6.96
N CYS A 206 -3.00 -16.75 -7.40
CA CYS A 206 -1.64 -17.24 -7.20
C CYS A 206 -0.59 -16.30 -7.82
N SER A 207 -0.84 -15.78 -9.02
CA SER A 207 0.01 -14.79 -9.67
C SER A 207 0.10 -13.51 -8.85
N TRP A 208 -1.02 -12.98 -8.37
CA TRP A 208 -1.09 -11.78 -7.52
C TRP A 208 -0.37 -11.99 -6.17
N MET A 209 -0.38 -13.22 -5.65
CA MET A 209 0.33 -13.60 -4.43
C MET A 209 1.84 -13.82 -4.62
N GLY A 210 2.35 -13.83 -5.85
CA GLY A 210 3.75 -14.21 -6.14
C GLY A 210 4.04 -15.67 -5.79
N HIS A 211 3.09 -16.56 -6.03
CA HIS A 211 3.33 -18.01 -6.03
C HIS A 211 3.77 -18.45 -7.43
N ALA A 212 4.57 -19.50 -7.51
CA ALA A 212 4.84 -20.17 -8.78
C ALA A 212 3.72 -21.18 -9.06
N ASP A 213 3.56 -21.56 -10.33
CA ASP A 213 2.65 -22.62 -10.72
C ASP A 213 3.08 -24.00 -10.17
N GLN A 214 2.31 -25.04 -10.47
CA GLN A 214 2.58 -26.40 -10.00
C GLN A 214 3.92 -26.97 -10.49
N LEU A 215 4.48 -26.40 -11.57
CA LEU A 215 5.73 -26.81 -12.19
C LEU A 215 6.90 -25.87 -11.83
N GLY A 216 6.64 -24.79 -11.09
CA GLY A 216 7.62 -23.81 -10.66
C GLY A 216 7.84 -22.64 -11.63
N PHE A 217 7.00 -22.48 -12.65
CA PHE A 217 7.04 -21.35 -13.59
C PHE A 217 6.24 -20.14 -13.11
N ASP A 218 6.57 -18.98 -13.68
CA ASP A 218 5.84 -17.73 -13.45
C ASP A 218 4.56 -17.70 -14.27
N TYR A 219 3.46 -17.29 -13.65
CA TYR A 219 2.12 -17.27 -14.23
C TYR A 219 1.93 -16.32 -15.43
N TYR A 220 2.90 -15.47 -15.76
CA TYR A 220 2.84 -14.58 -16.94
C TYR A 220 4.07 -14.74 -17.85
N ASP A 221 4.68 -15.92 -17.89
CA ASP A 221 5.69 -16.25 -18.89
C ASP A 221 5.07 -16.32 -20.31
N VAL A 222 5.91 -16.33 -21.34
CA VAL A 222 5.53 -16.34 -22.77
C VAL A 222 4.63 -17.51 -23.17
N PHE A 223 4.59 -18.58 -22.36
CA PHE A 223 3.75 -19.75 -22.58
C PHE A 223 2.45 -19.75 -21.73
N SER A 224 2.21 -18.70 -20.95
CA SER A 224 1.03 -18.60 -20.10
C SER A 224 -0.22 -18.23 -20.89
N GLY A 225 -1.34 -18.89 -20.58
CA GLY A 225 -2.68 -18.53 -21.07
C GLY A 225 -3.36 -17.42 -20.27
N LEU A 226 -2.75 -16.94 -19.17
CA LEU A 226 -3.35 -15.92 -18.31
C LEU A 226 -3.36 -14.55 -18.97
N LYS A 227 -4.52 -13.91 -18.96
CA LYS A 227 -4.73 -12.59 -19.55
C LYS A 227 -4.65 -11.51 -18.47
N ARG A 228 -3.99 -10.39 -18.78
CA ARG A 228 -3.97 -9.20 -17.92
C ARG A 228 -5.36 -8.65 -17.60
N SER A 229 -6.35 -8.87 -18.47
CA SER A 229 -7.75 -8.55 -18.20
C SER A 229 -8.31 -9.24 -16.95
N GLU A 230 -7.82 -10.44 -16.61
CA GLU A 230 -8.24 -11.16 -15.40
C GLU A 230 -7.64 -10.53 -14.13
N GLN A 231 -6.42 -10.00 -14.22
CA GLN A 231 -5.84 -9.17 -13.15
C GLN A 231 -6.63 -7.88 -12.93
N ALA A 232 -7.12 -7.25 -14.00
CA ALA A 232 -7.97 -6.07 -13.88
C ALA A 232 -9.31 -6.39 -13.20
N LYS A 233 -9.93 -7.54 -13.52
CA LYS A 233 -11.12 -8.03 -12.79
C LYS A 233 -10.85 -8.23 -11.30
N LEU A 234 -9.70 -8.82 -10.95
CA LEU A 234 -9.29 -8.97 -9.55
C LEU A 234 -9.10 -7.61 -8.87
N ALA A 235 -8.43 -6.65 -9.54
CA ALA A 235 -8.27 -5.29 -9.03
C ALA A 235 -9.62 -4.61 -8.75
N ASN A 236 -10.60 -4.78 -9.65
CA ASN A 236 -11.96 -4.26 -9.47
C ASN A 236 -12.69 -4.91 -8.28
N HIS A 237 -12.53 -6.23 -8.09
CA HIS A 237 -13.10 -6.91 -6.93
C HIS A 237 -12.48 -6.42 -5.61
N ILE A 238 -11.15 -6.25 -5.59
CA ILE A 238 -10.44 -5.67 -4.45
C ILE A 238 -10.91 -4.22 -4.21
N ASN A 239 -11.17 -3.44 -5.26
CA ASN A 239 -11.70 -2.08 -5.14
C ASN A 239 -13.01 -2.05 -4.35
N GLY A 240 -13.98 -2.90 -4.71
CA GLY A 240 -15.25 -3.01 -3.97
C GLY A 240 -15.04 -3.42 -2.50
N LYS A 241 -14.05 -4.26 -2.21
CA LYS A 241 -13.71 -4.62 -0.83
C LYS A 241 -13.08 -3.46 -0.05
N LEU A 242 -12.25 -2.64 -0.68
CA LEU A 242 -11.72 -1.43 -0.04
C LEU A 242 -12.85 -0.46 0.31
N GLU A 243 -13.83 -0.27 -0.57
CA GLU A 243 -15.03 0.53 -0.30
C GLU A 243 -15.83 -0.01 0.89
N GLU A 244 -16.03 -1.33 0.96
CA GLU A 244 -16.69 -1.98 2.10
C GLU A 244 -15.94 -1.78 3.42
N TYR A 245 -14.60 -1.81 3.39
CA TYR A 245 -13.75 -1.48 4.53
C TYR A 245 -13.79 0.01 4.89
N GLY A 246 -14.42 0.85 4.06
CA GLY A 246 -14.57 2.28 4.29
C GLY A 246 -13.35 3.11 3.87
N PHE A 247 -12.52 2.59 2.96
CA PHE A 247 -11.53 3.42 2.29
C PHE A 247 -12.22 4.38 1.32
N GLU A 248 -11.61 5.55 1.17
CA GLU A 248 -11.93 6.55 0.15
C GLU A 248 -10.64 7.22 -0.32
N ALA A 249 -10.63 7.75 -1.54
CA ALA A 249 -9.52 8.60 -1.96
C ALA A 249 -9.61 9.93 -1.20
N VAL A 250 -8.56 10.24 -0.43
CA VAL A 250 -8.45 11.49 0.30
C VAL A 250 -7.79 12.50 -0.61
N GLU A 251 -8.52 13.57 -0.93
CA GLU A 251 -7.94 14.74 -1.58
C GLU A 251 -6.89 15.37 -0.67
N LEU A 252 -5.66 15.50 -1.14
CA LEU A 252 -4.59 16.16 -0.42
C LEU A 252 -4.50 17.56 -1.04
N MET A 253 -4.93 18.58 -0.28
CA MET A 253 -5.39 19.91 -0.75
C MET A 253 -4.64 20.54 -1.95
N GLU A 254 -5.39 21.33 -2.71
CA GLU A 254 -4.92 22.42 -3.60
C GLU A 254 -4.05 23.46 -2.88
#